data_AF-A0AA42CTT5-F1
#
_entry.id   AF-A0AA42CTT5-F1
#
_cell.length_a   1.000
_cell.length_b   1.000
_cell.length_c   1.000
_cell.angle_alpha   90.00
_cell.angle_beta   90.00
_cell.angle_gamma   90.00
#
_symmetry.space_group_name_H-M   'P 1'
#
loop_
_entity.id
_entity.type
_entity.pdbx_description
1 polymer ?
#
loop_
_entity_poly.entity_id
_entity_poly.type
_entity_poly.pdbx_seq_one_letter_code
_entity_poly.pdbx_strand_id
1 'polypeptide(L)'
;MILPSIALYIHVPWCIKKCPYCDFNSHQADAGAGMDEAAYIDALIDDFKADAPMLQGRAISAVFIGGGTPSLFSDRGYARLFEALRANAAFDDHAEITMEANPGTAERRYLEGYREAGINRLSLGVQSLDETALRILGRIHGREEALSAFAHARSAGFDNINIDLMHGLPGQTVASAMDDLKTAEALGPEHLSWYQLTLEPNTAFYSRPPDLPDEDTLVDIQESGHRWLESVGYARYEISAYARGGRQSRHNLNYWTFGDYLGIGAGAHGKITHRGHDGELTVSRYWKTRQPEAYLRRRVDPRGFLAGQRTIDAEELPLEFLMNALRLVEGVPSSLWYERTGLSSEQLQAHLLPARQRGLLSSESSRIQVNDKGLLFLNDVLALCDIA
;
A
#
# COMPACT_ATOMS: atom_id res chain seq x y z
N MET A 1 -10.14 6.28 -25.90
CA MET A 1 -9.45 6.30 -24.60
C MET A 1 -9.26 4.86 -24.14
N ILE A 2 -8.04 4.52 -23.72
CA ILE A 2 -7.68 3.19 -23.21
C ILE A 2 -7.98 3.20 -21.71
N LEU A 3 -8.59 2.14 -21.18
CA LEU A 3 -8.82 2.01 -19.73
C LEU A 3 -7.48 1.95 -18.99
N PRO A 4 -7.42 2.44 -17.73
CA PRO A 4 -6.22 2.32 -16.91
C PRO A 4 -5.81 0.85 -16.71
N SER A 5 -4.53 0.63 -16.38
CA SER A 5 -4.07 -0.64 -15.81
C SER A 5 -4.89 -1.01 -14.59
N ILE A 6 -4.98 -2.31 -14.31
CA ILE A 6 -5.75 -2.81 -13.18
C ILE A 6 -4.91 -3.71 -12.29
N ALA A 7 -4.95 -3.42 -11.00
CA ALA A 7 -4.34 -4.22 -9.95
C ALA A 7 -5.40 -4.98 -9.14
N LEU A 8 -4.95 -5.86 -8.26
CA LEU A 8 -5.81 -6.57 -7.29
C LEU A 8 -5.25 -6.38 -5.88
N TYR A 9 -6.08 -5.86 -4.99
CA TYR A 9 -5.83 -5.84 -3.56
C TYR A 9 -6.60 -6.97 -2.87
N ILE A 10 -5.89 -7.78 -2.08
CA ILE A 10 -6.46 -8.89 -1.30
C ILE A 10 -6.25 -8.56 0.18
N HIS A 11 -7.35 -8.36 0.90
CA HIS A 11 -7.28 -8.05 2.32
C HIS A 11 -7.36 -9.31 3.17
N VAL A 12 -6.36 -9.52 4.03
CA VAL A 12 -6.36 -10.56 5.07
C VAL A 12 -6.45 -9.88 6.44
N PRO A 13 -7.60 -9.92 7.14
CA PRO A 13 -7.92 -9.00 8.23
C PRO A 13 -7.37 -9.44 9.60
N TRP A 14 -6.56 -10.49 9.72
CA TRP A 14 -6.16 -11.02 11.02
C TRP A 14 -4.74 -10.66 11.42
N CYS A 15 -4.54 -10.36 12.70
CA CYS A 15 -3.22 -10.23 13.34
C CYS A 15 -3.18 -11.07 14.62
N ILE A 16 -2.01 -11.56 15.01
CA ILE A 16 -1.81 -12.19 16.33
C ILE A 16 -2.01 -11.16 17.45
N LYS A 17 -1.56 -9.92 17.21
CA LYS A 17 -1.70 -8.80 18.14
C LYS A 17 -1.87 -7.51 17.38
N LYS A 18 -2.87 -6.71 17.75
CA LYS A 18 -3.05 -5.39 17.15
C LYS A 18 -2.03 -4.41 17.75
N CYS A 19 -1.24 -3.78 16.89
CA CYS A 19 -0.29 -2.76 17.33
C CYS A 19 -1.05 -1.50 17.76
N PRO A 20 -0.57 -0.76 18.78
CA PRO A 20 -1.32 0.35 19.37
C PRO A 20 -1.45 1.58 18.45
N TYR A 21 -0.64 1.66 17.39
CA TYR A 21 -0.69 2.69 16.35
C TYR A 21 -1.45 2.24 15.08
N CYS A 22 -1.83 0.96 14.97
CA CYS A 22 -2.36 0.41 13.72
C CYS A 22 -3.84 0.76 13.55
N ASP A 23 -4.13 1.59 12.55
CA ASP A 23 -5.47 2.01 12.14
C ASP A 23 -6.11 1.08 11.09
N PHE A 24 -5.34 0.15 10.52
CA PHE A 24 -5.84 -0.82 9.56
C PHE A 24 -6.98 -1.67 10.12
N ASN A 25 -7.80 -2.19 9.19
CA ASN A 25 -8.90 -3.11 9.47
C ASN A 25 -8.37 -4.50 9.86
N SER A 26 -7.75 -4.58 11.03
CA SER A 26 -7.16 -5.78 11.59
C SER A 26 -7.90 -6.22 12.85
N HIS A 27 -8.06 -7.54 12.98
CA HIS A 27 -8.78 -8.24 14.02
C HIS A 27 -7.80 -9.19 14.71
N GLN A 28 -7.75 -9.12 16.03
CA GLN A 28 -6.90 -10.01 16.79
C GLN A 28 -7.49 -11.43 16.73
N ALA A 29 -6.69 -12.41 16.33
CA ALA A 29 -7.01 -13.83 16.42
C ALA A 29 -5.79 -14.63 16.86
N ASP A 30 -6.02 -15.65 17.69
CA ASP A 30 -4.95 -16.53 18.13
C ASP A 30 -4.56 -17.46 16.98
N ALA A 31 -3.26 -17.77 16.87
CA ALA A 31 -2.76 -18.69 15.85
C ALA A 31 -3.44 -20.07 16.01
N GLY A 32 -4.28 -20.45 15.04
CA GLY A 32 -5.03 -21.71 15.04
C GLY A 32 -6.40 -21.69 15.74
N ALA A 33 -6.82 -20.56 16.34
CA ALA A 33 -8.16 -20.41 16.92
C ALA A 33 -8.83 -19.12 16.41
N GLY A 34 -9.99 -19.26 15.74
CA GLY A 34 -10.78 -18.12 15.22
C GLY A 34 -10.50 -17.72 13.77
N MET A 35 -9.57 -18.39 13.08
CA MET A 35 -9.30 -18.19 11.65
C MET A 35 -9.65 -19.47 10.88
N ASP A 36 -10.84 -19.52 10.28
CA ASP A 36 -11.17 -20.55 9.29
C ASP A 36 -10.57 -20.14 7.93
N GLU A 37 -9.29 -20.45 7.75
CA GLU A 37 -8.53 -20.11 6.53
C GLU A 37 -9.22 -20.67 5.28
N ALA A 38 -9.70 -21.92 5.33
CA ALA A 38 -10.33 -22.56 4.19
C ALA A 38 -11.62 -21.84 3.76
N ALA A 39 -12.49 -21.52 4.73
CA ALA A 39 -13.71 -20.76 4.47
C ALA A 39 -13.41 -19.34 3.97
N TYR A 40 -12.33 -18.71 4.44
CA TYR A 40 -11.93 -17.39 3.96
C TYR A 40 -11.37 -17.43 2.54
N ILE A 41 -10.55 -18.41 2.21
CA ILE A 41 -10.05 -18.62 0.84
C ILE A 41 -11.23 -18.89 -0.11
N ASP A 42 -12.22 -19.69 0.30
CA ASP A 42 -13.47 -19.86 -0.46
C ASP A 42 -14.17 -18.52 -0.70
N ALA A 43 -14.29 -17.71 0.34
CA ALA A 43 -14.94 -16.40 0.25
C ALA A 43 -14.17 -15.45 -0.68
N LEU A 44 -12.84 -15.42 -0.64
CA LEU A 44 -12.02 -14.63 -1.57
C LEU A 44 -12.19 -15.07 -3.02
N ILE A 45 -12.26 -16.38 -3.27
CA ILE A 45 -12.48 -16.92 -4.61
C ILE A 45 -13.87 -16.54 -5.13
N ASP A 46 -14.91 -16.67 -4.31
CA ASP A 46 -16.28 -16.33 -4.71
C ASP A 46 -16.45 -14.81 -4.89
N ASP A 47 -15.81 -13.99 -4.05
CA ASP A 47 -15.79 -12.52 -4.18
C ASP A 47 -15.10 -12.09 -5.47
N PHE A 48 -13.93 -12.65 -5.76
CA PHE A 48 -13.22 -12.37 -7.00
C PHE A 48 -14.04 -12.75 -8.23
N LYS A 49 -14.71 -13.91 -8.23
CA LYS A 49 -15.57 -14.31 -9.35
C LYS A 49 -16.73 -13.33 -9.57
N ALA A 50 -17.30 -12.80 -8.50
CA ALA A 50 -18.35 -11.79 -8.59
C ALA A 50 -17.84 -10.47 -9.17
N ASP A 51 -16.62 -10.06 -8.80
CA ASP A 51 -16.00 -8.81 -9.26
C ASP A 51 -15.28 -8.95 -10.62
N ALA A 52 -14.94 -10.16 -11.08
CA ALA A 52 -14.17 -10.41 -12.30
C ALA A 52 -14.72 -9.71 -13.57
N PRO A 53 -16.04 -9.57 -13.78
CA PRO A 53 -16.56 -8.78 -14.90
C PRO A 53 -16.08 -7.31 -14.93
N MET A 54 -15.74 -6.73 -13.78
CA MET A 54 -15.21 -5.35 -13.67
C MET A 54 -13.81 -5.19 -14.29
N LEU A 55 -13.10 -6.30 -14.53
CA LEU A 55 -11.81 -6.30 -15.24
C LEU A 55 -11.96 -5.79 -16.67
N GLN A 56 -13.14 -5.93 -17.30
CA GLN A 56 -13.40 -5.45 -18.66
C GLN A 56 -12.36 -5.97 -19.67
N GLY A 57 -11.96 -7.24 -19.52
CA GLY A 57 -10.98 -7.91 -20.39
C GLY A 57 -9.52 -7.53 -20.16
N ARG A 58 -9.21 -6.67 -19.18
CA ARG A 58 -7.83 -6.30 -18.82
C ARG A 58 -7.17 -7.43 -18.02
N ALA A 59 -5.87 -7.61 -18.25
CA ALA A 59 -5.04 -8.47 -17.42
C ALA A 59 -4.64 -7.76 -16.13
N ILE A 60 -4.61 -8.50 -15.01
CA ILE A 60 -4.14 -7.98 -13.72
C ILE A 60 -2.62 -7.81 -13.77
N SER A 61 -2.14 -6.58 -13.57
CA SER A 61 -0.72 -6.23 -13.71
C SER A 61 0.07 -6.27 -12.40
N ALA A 62 -0.63 -6.22 -11.26
CA ALA A 62 -0.06 -6.34 -9.93
C ALA A 62 -1.10 -6.84 -8.92
N VAL A 63 -0.65 -7.57 -7.91
CA VAL A 63 -1.42 -8.01 -6.75
C VAL A 63 -0.72 -7.57 -5.49
N PHE A 64 -1.48 -7.09 -4.50
CA PHE A 64 -0.98 -6.81 -3.17
C PHE A 64 -1.86 -7.49 -2.13
N ILE A 65 -1.27 -8.38 -1.36
CA ILE A 65 -1.90 -9.10 -0.26
C ILE A 65 -1.47 -8.40 1.02
N GLY A 66 -2.40 -7.73 1.70
CA GLY A 66 -2.10 -6.91 2.87
C GLY A 66 -3.22 -6.93 3.91
N GLY A 67 -3.13 -6.01 4.88
CA GLY A 67 -4.18 -5.75 5.86
C GLY A 67 -3.73 -5.98 7.29
N GLY A 68 -4.06 -7.15 7.83
CA GLY A 68 -3.55 -7.62 9.10
C GLY A 68 -2.16 -8.25 8.96
N THR A 69 -2.11 -9.56 8.86
CA THR A 69 -0.88 -10.34 8.67
C THR A 69 -1.17 -11.47 7.68
N PRO A 70 -1.10 -11.20 6.36
CA PRO A 70 -1.32 -12.20 5.32
C PRO A 70 -0.50 -13.48 5.50
N SER A 71 0.76 -13.35 5.94
CA SER A 71 1.66 -14.47 6.20
C SER A 71 1.24 -15.43 7.32
N LEU A 72 0.09 -15.21 7.97
CA LEU A 72 -0.52 -16.21 8.85
C LEU A 72 -1.17 -17.35 8.08
N PHE A 73 -1.61 -17.11 6.84
CA PHE A 73 -2.25 -18.10 6.00
C PHE A 73 -1.22 -19.05 5.40
N SER A 74 -1.61 -20.31 5.17
CA SER A 74 -0.73 -21.30 4.57
C SER A 74 -0.41 -21.01 3.11
N ASP A 75 0.77 -21.46 2.68
CA ASP A 75 1.17 -21.54 1.28
C ASP A 75 0.15 -22.30 0.41
N ARG A 76 -0.40 -23.40 0.91
CA ARG A 76 -1.45 -24.18 0.23
C ARG A 76 -2.73 -23.38 0.00
N GLY A 77 -3.13 -22.56 0.97
CA GLY A 77 -4.27 -21.66 0.86
C GLY A 77 -4.07 -20.66 -0.28
N TYR A 78 -2.89 -20.04 -0.35
CA TYR A 78 -2.55 -19.12 -1.45
C TYR A 78 -2.39 -19.81 -2.80
N ALA A 79 -1.79 -21.00 -2.86
CA ALA A 79 -1.69 -21.77 -4.10
C ALA A 79 -3.09 -22.02 -4.69
N ARG A 80 -4.03 -22.47 -3.85
CA ARG A 80 -5.43 -22.68 -4.25
C ARG A 80 -6.12 -21.37 -4.66
N LEU A 81 -5.89 -20.28 -3.93
CA LEU A 81 -6.44 -18.98 -4.28
C LEU A 81 -5.94 -18.56 -5.67
N PHE A 82 -4.64 -18.53 -5.91
CA PHE A 82 -4.06 -18.08 -7.18
C PHE A 82 -4.40 -19.00 -8.36
N GLU A 83 -4.51 -20.31 -8.15
CA GLU A 83 -5.06 -21.23 -9.17
C GLU A 83 -6.47 -20.79 -9.59
N ALA A 84 -7.34 -20.52 -8.62
CA ALA A 84 -8.71 -20.08 -8.89
C ALA A 84 -8.76 -18.67 -9.52
N LEU A 85 -7.94 -17.72 -9.07
CA LEU A 85 -7.87 -16.38 -9.65
C LEU A 85 -7.46 -16.44 -11.13
N ARG A 86 -6.40 -17.20 -11.45
CA ARG A 86 -5.90 -17.37 -12.83
C ARG A 86 -6.87 -18.14 -13.73
N ALA A 87 -7.71 -19.00 -13.16
CA ALA A 87 -8.78 -19.67 -13.90
C ALA A 87 -9.94 -18.72 -14.29
N ASN A 88 -10.08 -17.57 -13.61
CA ASN A 88 -11.19 -16.64 -13.82
C ASN A 88 -10.76 -15.28 -14.41
N ALA A 89 -9.46 -15.02 -14.54
CA ALA A 89 -8.93 -13.78 -15.10
C ALA A 89 -7.54 -13.95 -15.71
N ALA A 90 -7.25 -13.12 -16.70
CA ALA A 90 -5.89 -12.98 -17.22
C ALA A 90 -5.00 -12.23 -16.23
N PHE A 91 -3.75 -12.68 -16.11
CA PHE A 91 -2.69 -11.99 -15.40
C PHE A 91 -1.60 -11.62 -16.41
N ASP A 92 -0.95 -10.49 -16.19
CA ASP A 92 0.30 -10.18 -16.88
C ASP A 92 1.33 -11.29 -16.56
N ASP A 93 2.06 -11.77 -17.56
CA ASP A 93 3.12 -12.79 -17.40
C ASP A 93 4.20 -12.35 -16.40
N HIS A 94 4.35 -11.03 -16.24
CA HIS A 94 5.26 -10.39 -15.30
C HIS A 94 4.53 -9.66 -14.17
N ALA A 95 3.30 -10.07 -13.84
CA ALA A 95 2.57 -9.47 -12.73
C ALA A 95 3.39 -9.53 -11.42
N GLU A 96 3.52 -8.38 -10.75
CA GLU A 96 4.11 -8.34 -9.41
C GLU A 96 3.05 -8.82 -8.40
N ILE A 97 3.39 -9.80 -7.57
CA ILE A 97 2.53 -10.32 -6.51
C ILE A 97 3.26 -10.09 -5.19
N THR A 98 2.87 -9.01 -4.50
CA THR A 98 3.40 -8.62 -3.20
C THR A 98 2.59 -9.24 -2.08
N MET A 99 3.26 -9.71 -1.03
CA MET A 99 2.62 -10.04 0.24
C MET A 99 3.30 -9.36 1.43
N GLU A 100 2.51 -8.80 2.33
CA GLU A 100 2.97 -8.34 3.64
C GLU A 100 3.22 -9.54 4.57
N ALA A 101 4.35 -9.49 5.28
CA ALA A 101 4.72 -10.48 6.27
C ALA A 101 5.31 -9.83 7.51
N ASN A 102 5.00 -10.39 8.68
CA ASN A 102 5.66 -10.04 9.92
C ASN A 102 6.91 -10.91 10.12
N PRO A 103 7.97 -10.41 10.77
CA PRO A 103 9.18 -11.18 11.03
C PRO A 103 9.08 -12.37 12.02
N GLY A 104 7.88 -12.86 12.31
CA GLY A 104 7.65 -13.93 13.26
C GLY A 104 8.23 -15.29 12.82
N THR A 105 8.35 -16.22 13.76
CA THR A 105 8.89 -17.56 13.52
C THR A 105 7.90 -18.50 12.86
N ALA A 106 6.60 -18.30 13.05
CA ALA A 106 5.55 -19.19 12.54
C ALA A 106 5.39 -19.08 11.01
N GLU A 107 5.68 -17.91 10.46
CA GLU A 107 5.47 -17.53 9.07
C GLU A 107 6.59 -18.04 8.14
N ARG A 108 7.79 -18.27 8.70
CA ARG A 108 8.98 -18.68 7.95
C ARG A 108 8.83 -20.01 7.22
N ARG A 109 8.05 -20.93 7.79
CA ARG A 109 7.86 -22.28 7.23
C ARG A 109 7.13 -22.30 5.88
N TYR A 110 6.49 -21.19 5.50
CA TYR A 110 5.69 -21.10 4.28
C TYR A 110 6.39 -20.33 3.15
N LEU A 111 7.56 -19.74 3.40
CA LEU A 111 8.20 -18.83 2.43
C LEU A 111 8.47 -19.47 1.07
N GLU A 112 8.97 -20.71 1.05
CA GLU A 112 9.20 -21.46 -0.19
C GLU A 112 7.88 -21.73 -0.91
N GLY A 113 6.86 -22.21 -0.19
CA GLY A 113 5.53 -22.45 -0.77
C GLY A 113 4.83 -21.17 -1.26
N TYR A 114 5.09 -20.01 -0.65
CA TYR A 114 4.61 -18.73 -1.16
C TYR A 114 5.24 -18.39 -2.52
N ARG A 115 6.55 -18.63 -2.69
CA ARG A 115 7.21 -18.48 -4.01
C ARG A 115 6.59 -19.41 -5.04
N GLU A 116 6.38 -20.67 -4.68
CA GLU A 116 5.77 -21.68 -5.55
C GLU A 116 4.33 -21.31 -5.94
N ALA A 117 3.57 -20.67 -5.03
CA ALA A 117 2.24 -20.13 -5.31
C ALA A 117 2.26 -18.89 -6.25
N GLY A 118 3.45 -18.38 -6.59
CA GLY A 118 3.65 -17.25 -7.50
C GLY A 118 3.82 -15.90 -6.81
N ILE A 119 3.84 -15.83 -5.47
CA ILE A 119 4.13 -14.60 -4.74
C ILE A 119 5.60 -14.26 -4.99
N ASN A 120 5.86 -13.11 -5.62
CA ASN A 120 7.20 -12.79 -6.12
C ASN A 120 7.86 -11.56 -5.44
N ARG A 121 7.15 -10.88 -4.53
CA ARG A 121 7.67 -9.78 -3.71
C ARG A 121 7.17 -9.90 -2.27
N LEU A 122 8.02 -9.56 -1.28
CA LEU A 122 7.64 -9.51 0.14
C LEU A 122 7.79 -8.09 0.70
N SER A 123 6.90 -7.72 1.62
CA SER A 123 7.01 -6.53 2.47
C SER A 123 7.14 -6.95 3.93
N LEU A 124 8.32 -6.77 4.51
CA LEU A 124 8.61 -7.18 5.88
C LEU A 124 8.35 -6.03 6.85
N GLY A 125 7.33 -6.19 7.71
CA GLY A 125 6.95 -5.22 8.73
C GLY A 125 7.92 -5.17 9.92
N VAL A 126 9.12 -4.64 9.75
CA VAL A 126 10.17 -4.60 10.80
C VAL A 126 9.92 -3.47 11.80
N GLN A 127 9.58 -2.29 11.30
CA GLN A 127 9.27 -1.04 12.02
C GLN A 127 10.46 -0.42 12.74
N SER A 128 11.24 -1.19 13.50
CA SER A 128 12.50 -0.77 14.14
C SER A 128 13.35 -2.01 14.43
N LEU A 129 14.63 -1.81 14.67
CA LEU A 129 15.58 -2.83 15.13
C LEU A 129 16.08 -2.51 16.56
N ASP A 130 15.53 -1.47 17.19
CA ASP A 130 15.70 -1.16 18.61
C ASP A 130 14.65 -1.88 19.47
N GLU A 131 15.11 -2.63 20.48
CA GLU A 131 14.23 -3.43 21.34
C GLU A 131 13.26 -2.58 22.16
N THR A 132 13.66 -1.37 22.57
CA THR A 132 12.81 -0.48 23.36
C THR A 132 11.69 0.08 22.51
N ALA A 133 12.02 0.55 21.30
CA ALA A 133 11.05 1.01 20.31
C ALA A 133 10.06 -0.10 19.94
N LEU A 134 10.54 -1.33 19.67
CA LEU A 134 9.68 -2.47 19.36
C LEU A 134 8.69 -2.82 20.48
N ARG A 135 9.14 -2.76 21.75
CA ARG A 135 8.26 -2.95 22.92
C ARG A 135 7.18 -1.87 23.01
N ILE A 136 7.55 -0.61 22.80
CA ILE A 136 6.61 0.53 22.80
C ILE A 136 5.58 0.38 21.68
N LEU A 137 6.04 0.00 20.48
CA LEU A 137 5.19 -0.32 19.32
C LEU A 137 4.37 -1.60 19.51
N GLY A 138 4.52 -2.31 20.62
CA GLY A 138 3.78 -3.52 20.94
C GLY A 138 4.08 -4.70 20.02
N ARG A 139 5.19 -4.65 19.27
CA ARG A 139 5.62 -5.70 18.34
C ARG A 139 5.90 -7.00 19.08
N ILE A 140 5.69 -8.12 18.38
CA ILE A 140 5.87 -9.48 18.91
C ILE A 140 7.17 -10.14 18.42
N HIS A 141 7.99 -9.38 17.70
CA HIS A 141 9.28 -9.78 17.15
C HIS A 141 10.37 -8.84 17.68
N GLY A 142 11.61 -9.32 17.79
CA GLY A 142 12.79 -8.54 18.12
C GLY A 142 13.71 -8.34 16.92
N ARG A 143 14.89 -7.76 17.17
CA ARG A 143 15.92 -7.51 16.17
C ARG A 143 16.35 -8.79 15.45
N GLU A 144 16.71 -9.82 16.22
CA GLU A 144 17.19 -11.10 15.66
C GLU A 144 16.12 -11.79 14.81
N GLU A 145 14.83 -11.72 15.22
CA GLU A 145 13.75 -12.23 14.40
C GLU A 145 13.60 -11.49 13.08
N ALA A 146 13.75 -10.16 13.08
CA ALA A 146 13.75 -9.33 11.87
C ALA A 146 14.88 -9.70 10.90
N LEU A 147 16.12 -9.75 11.38
CA LEU A 147 17.29 -10.09 10.57
C LEU A 147 17.17 -11.52 10.01
N SER A 148 16.74 -12.46 10.85
CA SER A 148 16.57 -13.85 10.46
C SER A 148 15.41 -14.05 9.48
N ALA A 149 14.31 -13.30 9.59
CA ALA A 149 13.21 -13.36 8.63
C ALA A 149 13.65 -12.92 7.23
N PHE A 150 14.46 -11.85 7.15
CA PHE A 150 15.04 -11.42 5.88
C PHE A 150 15.95 -12.50 5.26
N ALA A 151 16.85 -13.09 6.06
CA ALA A 151 17.75 -14.15 5.60
C ALA A 151 16.99 -15.40 5.09
N HIS A 152 15.89 -15.77 5.75
CA HIS A 152 15.03 -16.86 5.28
C HIS A 152 14.27 -16.50 4.01
N ALA A 153 13.74 -15.29 3.88
CA ALA A 153 13.10 -14.83 2.65
C ALA A 153 14.06 -14.88 1.46
N ARG A 154 15.32 -14.46 1.66
CA ARG A 154 16.38 -14.61 0.64
C ARG A 154 16.66 -16.07 0.30
N SER A 155 16.84 -16.92 1.32
CA SER A 155 17.08 -18.35 1.11
C SER A 155 15.93 -19.05 0.39
N ALA A 156 14.69 -18.63 0.61
CA ALA A 156 13.51 -19.13 -0.08
C ALA A 156 13.40 -18.67 -1.56
N GLY A 157 14.29 -17.78 -2.01
CA GLY A 157 14.35 -17.33 -3.41
C GLY A 157 13.63 -16.01 -3.70
N PHE A 158 13.27 -15.22 -2.67
CA PHE A 158 12.80 -13.85 -2.90
C PHE A 158 13.97 -12.93 -3.28
N ASP A 159 13.90 -12.38 -4.49
CA ASP A 159 14.86 -11.40 -5.03
C ASP A 159 14.32 -9.96 -5.02
N ASN A 160 13.09 -9.75 -4.54
CA ASN A 160 12.44 -8.46 -4.39
C ASN A 160 11.81 -8.37 -2.99
N ILE A 161 12.57 -7.79 -2.06
CA ILE A 161 12.16 -7.65 -0.66
C ILE A 161 12.13 -6.18 -0.29
N ASN A 162 11.01 -5.78 0.30
CA ASN A 162 10.85 -4.53 1.01
C ASN A 162 11.02 -4.74 2.53
N ILE A 163 11.63 -3.75 3.20
CA ILE A 163 11.59 -3.64 4.66
C ILE A 163 10.85 -2.34 5.00
N ASP A 164 9.80 -2.47 5.81
CA ASP A 164 9.06 -1.34 6.36
C ASP A 164 9.73 -0.90 7.67
N LEU A 165 10.13 0.37 7.75
CA LEU A 165 10.72 1.02 8.91
C LEU A 165 9.95 2.29 9.27
N MET A 166 9.82 2.54 10.57
CA MET A 166 9.25 3.75 11.11
C MET A 166 10.31 4.66 11.70
N HIS A 167 10.12 5.97 11.57
CA HIS A 167 10.88 6.98 12.29
C HIS A 167 9.97 7.93 13.07
N GLY A 168 10.55 8.78 13.93
CA GLY A 168 9.78 9.60 14.87
C GLY A 168 9.12 8.77 15.98
N LEU A 169 9.75 7.65 16.37
CA LEU A 169 9.24 6.78 17.43
C LEU A 169 9.43 7.42 18.82
N PRO A 170 8.63 7.04 19.84
CA PRO A 170 8.79 7.58 21.19
C PRO A 170 10.20 7.37 21.74
N GLY A 171 10.85 8.46 22.16
CA GLY A 171 12.24 8.45 22.65
C GLY A 171 13.32 8.18 21.58
N GLN A 172 12.95 8.13 20.30
CA GLN A 172 13.92 7.91 19.21
C GLN A 172 14.80 9.14 19.01
N THR A 173 16.09 8.90 18.88
CA THR A 173 17.09 9.94 18.58
C THR A 173 17.50 9.85 17.11
N VAL A 174 18.16 10.89 16.60
CA VAL A 174 18.78 10.83 15.26
C VAL A 174 19.70 9.61 15.13
N ALA A 175 20.52 9.34 16.15
CA ALA A 175 21.46 8.23 16.13
C ALA A 175 20.75 6.86 16.03
N SER A 176 19.67 6.65 16.81
CA SER A 176 18.95 5.37 16.79
C SER A 176 18.10 5.19 15.53
N ALA A 177 17.47 6.25 15.00
CA ALA A 177 16.79 6.19 13.71
C ALA A 177 17.75 5.84 12.56
N MET A 178 18.95 6.42 12.59
CA MET A 178 20.00 6.11 11.61
C MET A 178 20.57 4.69 11.76
N ASP A 179 20.63 4.13 12.98
CA ASP A 179 21.04 2.74 13.20
C ASP A 179 20.05 1.75 12.59
N ASP A 180 18.74 1.97 12.81
CA ASP A 180 17.68 1.17 12.18
C ASP A 180 17.83 1.16 10.67
N LEU A 181 17.97 2.35 10.07
CA LEU A 181 18.05 2.53 8.63
C LEU A 181 19.32 1.90 8.03
N LYS A 182 20.47 2.11 8.65
CA LYS A 182 21.76 1.54 8.20
C LYS A 182 21.80 0.03 8.36
N THR A 183 21.23 -0.50 9.45
CA THR A 183 21.17 -1.95 9.65
C THR A 183 20.27 -2.60 8.60
N ALA A 184 19.10 -2.04 8.33
CA ALA A 184 18.20 -2.57 7.31
C ALA A 184 18.81 -2.45 5.90
N GLU A 185 19.48 -1.34 5.58
CA GLU A 185 20.19 -1.18 4.31
C GLU A 185 21.31 -2.22 4.14
N ALA A 186 22.07 -2.51 5.20
CA ALA A 186 23.16 -3.49 5.16
C ALA A 186 22.69 -4.93 4.86
N LEU A 187 21.39 -5.24 5.06
CA LEU A 187 20.80 -6.49 4.61
C LEU A 187 20.66 -6.57 3.07
N GLY A 188 20.68 -5.42 2.39
CA GLY A 188 20.52 -5.31 0.95
C GLY A 188 19.11 -5.61 0.43
N PRO A 189 18.03 -5.02 0.96
CA PRO A 189 16.69 -5.12 0.37
C PRO A 189 16.62 -4.36 -0.96
N GLU A 190 15.72 -4.73 -1.86
CA GLU A 190 15.49 -3.97 -3.10
C GLU A 190 14.74 -2.66 -2.85
N HIS A 191 13.99 -2.61 -1.75
CA HIS A 191 13.05 -1.54 -1.44
C HIS A 191 13.01 -1.27 0.07
N LEU A 192 12.78 -0.02 0.44
CA LEU A 192 12.59 0.43 1.80
C LEU A 192 11.37 1.35 1.85
N SER A 193 10.35 0.97 2.62
CA SER A 193 9.33 1.92 3.06
C SER A 193 9.82 2.53 4.36
N TRP A 194 10.06 3.83 4.37
CA TRP A 194 10.57 4.54 5.52
C TRP A 194 9.69 5.76 5.78
N TYR A 195 8.91 5.69 6.86
CA TYR A 195 7.84 6.64 7.11
C TYR A 195 7.75 7.05 8.58
N GLN A 196 7.22 8.24 8.82
CA GLN A 196 7.04 8.74 10.18
C GLN A 196 5.88 8.02 10.88
N LEU A 197 6.01 7.80 12.18
CA LEU A 197 4.88 7.41 13.03
C LEU A 197 3.84 8.54 13.07
N THR A 198 2.68 8.28 12.47
CA THR A 198 1.51 9.16 12.56
C THR A 198 0.53 8.62 13.61
N LEU A 199 -0.03 9.51 14.43
CA LEU A 199 -1.04 9.15 15.43
C LEU A 199 -2.43 9.21 14.80
N GLU A 200 -2.89 8.08 14.27
CA GLU A 200 -4.15 8.02 13.52
C GLU A 200 -5.39 7.95 14.44
N PRO A 201 -6.51 8.62 14.10
CA PRO A 201 -7.76 8.49 14.83
C PRO A 201 -8.19 7.04 15.04
N ASN A 202 -8.86 6.76 16.16
CA ASN A 202 -9.33 5.43 16.55
C ASN A 202 -8.23 4.42 16.92
N THR A 203 -7.00 4.88 17.17
CA THR A 203 -5.91 4.03 17.69
C THR A 203 -5.70 4.24 19.19
N ALA A 204 -5.00 3.29 19.83
CA ALA A 204 -4.63 3.42 21.24
C ALA A 204 -3.65 4.58 21.44
N PHE A 205 -2.71 4.78 20.50
CA PHE A 205 -1.79 5.91 20.52
C PHE A 205 -2.49 7.26 20.30
N TYR A 206 -3.53 7.35 19.47
CA TYR A 206 -4.31 8.59 19.40
C TYR A 206 -5.07 8.89 20.70
N SER A 207 -5.60 7.85 21.35
CA SER A 207 -6.35 8.00 22.61
C SER A 207 -5.44 8.30 23.81
N ARG A 208 -4.19 7.81 23.77
CA ARG A 208 -3.15 8.01 24.79
C ARG A 208 -1.82 8.28 24.07
N PRO A 209 -1.60 9.51 23.60
CA PRO A 209 -0.40 9.87 22.84
C PRO A 209 0.86 9.60 23.65
N PRO A 210 1.83 8.87 23.09
CA PRO A 210 3.17 8.81 23.68
C PRO A 210 3.90 10.14 23.42
N ASP A 211 4.95 10.40 24.20
CA ASP A 211 5.85 11.53 23.95
C ASP A 211 6.68 11.23 22.69
N LEU A 212 6.48 12.03 21.64
CA LEU A 212 7.22 11.95 20.38
C LEU A 212 8.42 12.91 20.39
N PRO A 213 9.44 12.69 19.55
CA PRO A 213 10.50 13.66 19.33
C PRO A 213 9.95 15.01 18.88
N ASP A 214 10.65 16.10 19.24
CA ASP A 214 10.31 17.45 18.77
C ASP A 214 10.53 17.63 17.26
N GLU A 215 9.96 18.70 16.70
CA GLU A 215 10.05 18.99 15.26
C GLU A 215 11.49 19.06 14.75
N ASP A 216 12.40 19.70 15.49
CA ASP A 216 13.80 19.82 15.10
C ASP A 216 14.46 18.44 14.99
N THR A 217 14.20 17.54 15.95
CA THR A 217 14.71 16.17 15.92
C THR A 217 14.09 15.37 14.76
N LEU A 218 12.80 15.54 14.48
CA LEU A 218 12.13 14.87 13.37
C LEU A 218 12.69 15.30 12.01
N VAL A 219 12.95 16.59 11.84
CA VAL A 219 13.61 17.15 10.65
C VAL A 219 15.01 16.58 10.51
N ASP A 220 15.82 16.59 11.58
CA ASP A 220 17.17 16.04 11.56
C ASP A 220 17.19 14.55 11.19
N ILE A 221 16.24 13.75 11.72
CA ILE A 221 16.06 12.34 11.36
C ILE A 221 15.76 12.21 9.87
N GLN A 222 14.74 12.93 9.37
CA GLN A 222 14.28 12.81 8.00
C GLN A 222 15.37 13.23 7.00
N GLU A 223 16.01 14.38 7.20
CA GLU A 223 17.06 14.89 6.32
C GLU A 223 18.31 14.00 6.33
N SER A 224 18.69 13.48 7.49
CA SER A 224 19.86 12.59 7.61
C SER A 224 19.61 11.25 6.93
N GLY A 225 18.44 10.64 7.16
CA GLY A 225 18.12 9.35 6.54
C GLY A 225 17.86 9.46 5.04
N HIS A 226 17.19 10.53 4.58
CA HIS A 226 16.97 10.78 3.16
C HIS A 226 18.31 10.89 2.41
N ARG A 227 19.21 11.77 2.88
CA ARG A 227 20.55 11.92 2.28
C ARG A 227 21.35 10.63 2.30
N TRP A 228 21.25 9.85 3.38
CA TRP A 228 21.91 8.56 3.48
C TRP A 228 21.40 7.57 2.43
N LEU A 229 20.07 7.40 2.32
CA LEU A 229 19.45 6.49 1.36
C LEU A 229 19.82 6.81 -0.09
N GLU A 230 19.81 8.09 -0.46
CA GLU A 230 20.25 8.52 -1.78
C GLU A 230 21.74 8.20 -2.01
N SER A 231 22.59 8.44 -1.01
CA SER A 231 24.03 8.18 -1.11
C SER A 231 24.39 6.70 -1.31
N VAL A 232 23.51 5.78 -0.88
CA VAL A 232 23.69 4.32 -1.01
C VAL A 232 22.81 3.71 -2.12
N GLY A 233 22.19 4.56 -2.96
CA GLY A 233 21.56 4.16 -4.21
C GLY A 233 20.08 3.80 -4.13
N TYR A 234 19.37 4.19 -3.06
CA TYR A 234 17.92 4.11 -3.00
C TYR A 234 17.31 5.45 -3.38
N ALA A 235 16.57 5.47 -4.48
CA ALA A 235 15.86 6.67 -4.92
C ALA A 235 14.47 6.72 -4.29
N ARG A 236 14.10 7.87 -3.71
CA ARG A 236 12.72 8.14 -3.30
C ARG A 236 11.86 8.31 -4.55
N TYR A 237 10.84 7.47 -4.72
CA TYR A 237 9.92 7.58 -5.87
C TYR A 237 8.53 8.08 -5.47
N GLU A 238 8.17 7.94 -4.19
CA GLU A 238 6.99 8.54 -3.57
C GLU A 238 7.29 8.92 -2.12
N ILE A 239 6.37 9.63 -1.46
CA ILE A 239 6.44 10.17 -0.09
C ILE A 239 7.25 9.31 0.89
N SER A 240 6.90 8.03 1.01
CA SER A 240 7.41 7.13 2.04
C SER A 240 8.24 5.96 1.51
N ALA A 241 8.46 5.86 0.20
CA ALA A 241 9.11 4.70 -0.38
C ALA A 241 10.33 5.02 -1.23
N TYR A 242 11.34 4.18 -1.01
CA TYR A 242 12.66 4.24 -1.58
C TYR A 242 12.97 2.89 -2.24
N ALA A 243 13.54 2.92 -3.44
CA ALA A 243 13.85 1.68 -4.16
C ALA A 243 15.17 1.79 -4.91
N ARG A 244 15.82 0.65 -5.10
CA ARG A 244 16.85 0.52 -6.14
C ARG A 244 16.18 0.59 -7.52
N GLY A 245 16.96 0.95 -8.54
CA GLY A 245 16.44 1.13 -9.90
C GLY A 245 15.63 -0.08 -10.41
N GLY A 246 14.41 0.18 -10.89
CA GLY A 246 13.51 -0.84 -11.44
C GLY A 246 12.81 -1.73 -10.39
N ARG A 247 12.96 -1.42 -9.10
CA ARG A 247 12.35 -2.19 -7.99
C ARG A 247 11.26 -1.42 -7.23
N GLN A 248 10.72 -0.35 -7.82
CA GLN A 248 9.54 0.32 -7.28
C GLN A 248 8.35 -0.64 -7.22
N SER A 249 7.51 -0.55 -6.19
CA SER A 249 6.27 -1.33 -6.09
C SER A 249 5.35 -0.99 -7.26
N ARG A 250 5.10 -1.96 -8.14
CA ARG A 250 4.19 -1.81 -9.30
C ARG A 250 2.77 -1.56 -8.83
N HIS A 251 2.38 -2.15 -7.69
CA HIS A 251 1.08 -1.90 -7.09
C HIS A 251 0.93 -0.43 -6.62
N ASN A 252 1.94 0.12 -5.95
CA ASN A 252 1.92 1.52 -5.50
C ASN A 252 1.89 2.46 -6.71
N LEU A 253 2.72 2.20 -7.72
CA LEU A 253 2.73 3.01 -8.95
C LEU A 253 1.37 2.98 -9.66
N ASN A 254 0.66 1.84 -9.68
CA ASN A 254 -0.69 1.77 -10.22
C ASN A 254 -1.65 2.70 -9.46
N TYR A 255 -1.62 2.73 -8.12
CA TYR A 255 -2.43 3.70 -7.36
C TYR A 255 -2.08 5.14 -7.69
N TRP A 256 -0.79 5.48 -7.62
CA TRP A 256 -0.32 6.86 -7.75
C TRP A 256 -0.47 7.42 -9.17
N THR A 257 -0.49 6.55 -10.18
CA THR A 257 -0.84 6.91 -11.57
C THR A 257 -2.35 6.87 -11.84
N PHE A 258 -3.15 6.84 -10.78
CA PHE A 258 -4.61 6.80 -10.80
C PHE A 258 -5.17 5.60 -11.60
N GLY A 259 -4.46 4.48 -11.57
CA GLY A 259 -4.90 3.20 -12.11
C GLY A 259 -6.08 2.58 -11.35
N ASP A 260 -6.69 1.56 -11.93
CA ASP A 260 -7.80 0.82 -11.32
C ASP A 260 -7.28 -0.28 -10.40
N TYR A 261 -8.11 -0.69 -9.44
CA TYR A 261 -7.83 -1.84 -8.61
C TYR A 261 -9.13 -2.49 -8.12
N LEU A 262 -9.18 -3.82 -8.21
CA LEU A 262 -10.19 -4.60 -7.51
C LEU A 262 -9.78 -4.79 -6.07
N GLY A 263 -10.73 -4.78 -5.15
CA GLY A 263 -10.51 -5.08 -3.74
C GLY A 263 -11.41 -6.22 -3.29
N ILE A 264 -10.79 -7.33 -2.87
CA ILE A 264 -11.49 -8.49 -2.29
C ILE A 264 -11.06 -8.73 -0.85
N GLY A 265 -11.94 -9.33 -0.05
CA GLY A 265 -11.70 -9.56 1.37
C GLY A 265 -12.38 -8.54 2.28
N ALA A 266 -12.42 -8.86 3.57
CA ALA A 266 -13.16 -8.12 4.59
C ALA A 266 -12.57 -6.71 4.77
N GLY A 267 -13.33 -5.67 4.43
CA GLY A 267 -12.90 -4.28 4.50
C GLY A 267 -12.09 -3.80 3.29
N ALA A 268 -11.90 -4.64 2.26
CA ALA A 268 -11.27 -4.24 1.02
C ALA A 268 -12.09 -3.16 0.29
N HIS A 269 -11.37 -2.28 -0.41
CA HIS A 269 -11.94 -1.25 -1.27
C HIS A 269 -11.42 -1.44 -2.69
N GLY A 270 -12.22 -1.06 -3.69
CA GLY A 270 -11.81 -1.01 -5.09
C GLY A 270 -12.09 0.35 -5.71
N LYS A 271 -11.37 0.66 -6.78
CA LYS A 271 -11.65 1.78 -7.68
C LYS A 271 -11.65 1.27 -9.11
N ILE A 272 -12.76 1.46 -9.82
CA ILE A 272 -12.93 0.96 -11.19
C ILE A 272 -13.43 2.07 -12.10
N THR A 273 -12.75 2.19 -13.23
CA THR A 273 -13.12 3.03 -14.36
C THR A 273 -13.93 2.20 -15.33
N HIS A 274 -15.16 2.64 -15.61
CA HIS A 274 -16.03 2.09 -16.63
C HIS A 274 -16.01 3.00 -17.86
N ARG A 275 -16.07 2.39 -19.03
CA ARG A 275 -16.21 3.12 -20.29
C ARG A 275 -17.61 2.95 -20.86
N GLY A 276 -18.33 4.06 -21.00
CA GLY A 276 -19.64 4.14 -21.64
C GLY A 276 -19.60 3.88 -23.15
N HIS A 277 -20.78 3.71 -23.76
CA HIS A 277 -20.90 3.46 -25.21
C HIS A 277 -20.48 4.65 -26.08
N ASP A 278 -20.68 5.87 -25.60
CA ASP A 278 -20.21 7.13 -26.17
C ASP A 278 -18.71 7.39 -25.92
N GLY A 279 -18.08 6.56 -25.09
CA GLY A 279 -16.69 6.69 -24.69
C GLY A 279 -16.46 7.55 -23.46
N GLU A 280 -17.51 8.00 -22.77
CA GLU A 280 -17.41 8.66 -21.47
C GLU A 280 -16.79 7.72 -20.43
N LEU A 281 -15.97 8.28 -19.52
CA LEU A 281 -15.37 7.55 -18.41
C LEU A 281 -16.17 7.82 -17.13
N THR A 282 -16.54 6.75 -16.44
CA THR A 282 -17.17 6.83 -15.12
C THR A 282 -16.29 6.11 -14.12
N VAL A 283 -15.78 6.83 -13.12
CA VAL A 283 -14.98 6.24 -12.05
C VAL A 283 -15.87 5.94 -10.85
N SER A 284 -15.78 4.74 -10.31
CA SER A 284 -16.52 4.35 -9.11
C SER A 284 -15.61 3.74 -8.05
N ARG A 285 -15.98 3.93 -6.79
CA ARG A 285 -15.38 3.25 -5.64
C ARG A 285 -16.38 2.28 -5.04
N TYR A 286 -15.90 1.15 -4.56
CA TYR A 286 -16.72 0.19 -3.82
C TYR A 286 -15.97 -0.35 -2.61
N TRP A 287 -16.72 -0.95 -1.68
CA TRP A 287 -16.15 -1.55 -0.48
C TRP A 287 -16.89 -2.81 -0.04
N LYS A 288 -16.14 -3.68 0.64
CA LYS A 288 -16.65 -4.91 1.27
C LYS A 288 -16.99 -4.67 2.74
N THR A 289 -17.73 -5.58 3.36
CA THR A 289 -18.02 -5.51 4.80
C THR A 289 -16.73 -5.65 5.59
N ARG A 290 -16.56 -4.80 6.62
CA ARG A 290 -15.32 -4.73 7.41
C ARG A 290 -15.05 -5.94 8.29
N GLN A 291 -16.07 -6.47 8.96
CA GLN A 291 -15.92 -7.57 9.92
C GLN A 291 -15.77 -8.92 9.19
N PRO A 292 -14.78 -9.76 9.54
CA PRO A 292 -14.55 -11.05 8.88
C PRO A 292 -15.78 -11.95 8.85
N GLU A 293 -16.53 -12.06 9.95
CA GLU A 293 -17.72 -12.90 10.04
C GLU A 293 -18.86 -12.37 9.15
N ALA A 294 -18.99 -11.04 9.04
CA ALA A 294 -19.98 -10.42 8.16
C ALA A 294 -19.62 -10.65 6.68
N TYR A 295 -18.33 -10.63 6.36
CA TYR A 295 -17.81 -10.92 5.01
C TYR A 295 -18.02 -12.39 4.64
N LEU A 296 -17.69 -13.33 5.52
CA LEU A 296 -17.91 -14.77 5.29
C LEU A 296 -19.39 -15.10 5.04
N ARG A 297 -20.31 -14.45 5.76
CA ARG A 297 -21.76 -14.61 5.56
C ARG A 297 -22.24 -14.16 4.17
N ARG A 298 -21.49 -13.29 3.47
CA ARG A 298 -21.87 -12.83 2.12
C ARG A 298 -21.87 -13.94 1.06
N ARG A 299 -21.15 -15.05 1.29
CA ARG A 299 -21.14 -16.20 0.37
C ARG A 299 -22.52 -16.80 0.09
N VAL A 300 -23.41 -16.77 1.09
CA VAL A 300 -24.77 -17.31 1.00
C VAL A 300 -25.84 -16.23 1.02
N ASP A 301 -25.43 -14.95 1.03
CA ASP A 301 -26.33 -13.81 1.02
C ASP A 301 -26.62 -13.42 -0.44
N PRO A 302 -27.90 -13.34 -0.86
CA PRO A 302 -28.24 -12.97 -2.23
C PRO A 302 -27.79 -11.54 -2.61
N ARG A 303 -27.44 -10.69 -1.63
CA ARG A 303 -26.86 -9.36 -1.88
C ARG A 303 -25.41 -9.40 -2.34
N GLY A 304 -24.73 -10.55 -2.25
CA GLY A 304 -23.32 -10.72 -2.62
C GLY A 304 -22.36 -9.97 -1.70
N PHE A 305 -21.11 -9.83 -2.14
CA PHE A 305 -20.00 -9.31 -1.33
C PHE A 305 -19.94 -7.78 -1.21
N LEU A 306 -20.56 -7.05 -2.14
CA LEU A 306 -20.58 -5.59 -2.08
C LEU A 306 -21.35 -5.11 -0.84
N ALA A 307 -20.68 -4.29 -0.02
CA ALA A 307 -21.30 -3.60 1.09
C ALA A 307 -21.79 -2.20 0.67
N GLY A 308 -21.13 -1.59 -0.30
CA GLY A 308 -21.58 -0.36 -0.94
C GLY A 308 -20.69 0.01 -2.13
N GLN A 309 -21.19 0.93 -2.94
CA GLN A 309 -20.53 1.48 -4.12
C GLN A 309 -21.01 2.92 -4.32
N ARG A 310 -20.15 3.76 -4.86
CA ARG A 310 -20.46 5.15 -5.25
C ARG A 310 -19.69 5.53 -6.51
N THR A 311 -20.35 6.22 -7.42
CA THR A 311 -19.68 6.91 -8.54
C THR A 311 -19.02 8.18 -8.02
N ILE A 312 -17.78 8.44 -8.43
CA ILE A 312 -17.07 9.67 -8.09
C ILE A 312 -17.66 10.78 -8.96
N ASP A 313 -18.12 11.85 -8.32
CA ASP A 313 -18.73 12.97 -9.03
C ASP A 313 -17.65 13.79 -9.76
N ALA A 314 -18.05 14.48 -10.84
CA ALA A 314 -17.11 15.25 -11.67
C ALA A 314 -16.38 16.35 -10.89
N GLU A 315 -16.97 16.86 -9.81
CA GLU A 315 -16.40 17.88 -8.93
C GLU A 315 -15.34 17.29 -7.97
N GLU A 316 -15.46 16.03 -7.58
CA GLU A 316 -14.51 15.35 -6.67
C GLU A 316 -13.34 14.69 -7.42
N LEU A 317 -13.57 14.32 -8.69
CA LEU A 317 -12.60 13.60 -9.52
C LEU A 317 -11.25 14.33 -9.67
N PRO A 318 -11.19 15.67 -9.78
CA PRO A 318 -9.95 16.42 -9.75
C PRO A 318 -9.07 16.15 -8.53
N LEU A 319 -9.63 16.30 -7.33
CA LEU A 319 -8.89 16.10 -6.09
C LEU A 319 -8.49 14.62 -5.96
N GLU A 320 -9.40 13.70 -6.26
CA GLU A 320 -9.14 12.26 -6.30
C GLU A 320 -7.91 11.93 -7.16
N PHE A 321 -7.81 12.50 -8.36
CA PHE A 321 -6.64 12.30 -9.22
C PHE A 321 -5.38 12.92 -8.60
N LEU A 322 -5.43 14.18 -8.17
CA LEU A 322 -4.27 14.92 -7.68
C LEU A 322 -3.69 14.34 -6.38
N MET A 323 -4.55 13.84 -5.47
CA MET A 323 -4.15 13.13 -4.24
C MET A 323 -3.28 11.90 -4.50
N ASN A 324 -3.43 11.29 -5.68
CA ASN A 324 -2.62 10.15 -6.09
C ASN A 324 -1.38 10.62 -6.87
N ALA A 325 -1.58 11.43 -7.92
CA ALA A 325 -0.53 11.84 -8.85
C ALA A 325 0.61 12.63 -8.19
N LEU A 326 0.27 13.55 -7.27
CA LEU A 326 1.25 14.43 -6.63
C LEU A 326 2.09 13.74 -5.55
N ARG A 327 1.79 12.47 -5.21
CA ARG A 327 2.64 11.66 -4.32
C ARG A 327 3.95 11.21 -4.95
N LEU A 328 3.99 11.10 -6.28
CA LEU A 328 5.19 10.69 -7.00
C LEU A 328 6.19 11.83 -7.06
N VAL A 329 7.45 11.54 -6.72
CA VAL A 329 8.54 12.52 -6.79
C VAL A 329 8.72 13.04 -8.21
N GLU A 330 8.68 12.14 -9.20
CA GLU A 330 8.71 12.53 -10.61
C GLU A 330 7.34 13.01 -11.12
N GLY A 331 6.28 12.94 -10.32
CA GLY A 331 4.91 13.25 -10.75
C GLY A 331 4.43 12.34 -11.88
N VAL A 332 3.45 12.81 -12.66
CA VAL A 332 2.89 12.10 -13.81
C VAL A 332 2.87 12.96 -15.07
N PRO A 333 2.88 12.38 -16.29
CA PRO A 333 2.65 13.14 -17.51
C PRO A 333 1.30 13.86 -17.47
N SER A 334 1.23 15.10 -17.97
CA SER A 334 -0.04 15.86 -17.98
C SER A 334 -1.11 15.24 -18.88
N SER A 335 -0.74 14.43 -19.89
CA SER A 335 -1.69 13.66 -20.69
C SER A 335 -2.51 12.67 -19.86
N LEU A 336 -1.91 12.17 -18.77
CA LEU A 336 -2.54 11.17 -17.90
C LEU A 336 -3.82 11.72 -17.25
N TRP A 337 -3.92 13.03 -17.04
CA TRP A 337 -5.13 13.68 -16.55
C TRP A 337 -6.32 13.34 -17.45
N TYR A 338 -6.25 13.73 -18.72
CA TYR A 338 -7.34 13.49 -19.67
C TYR A 338 -7.60 11.99 -19.87
N GLU A 339 -6.53 11.18 -19.95
CA GLU A 339 -6.65 9.73 -20.11
C GLU A 339 -7.36 9.02 -18.95
N ARG A 340 -7.35 9.62 -17.75
CA ARG A 340 -7.89 9.02 -16.52
C ARG A 340 -9.19 9.65 -16.05
N THR A 341 -9.40 10.93 -16.33
CA THR A 341 -10.57 11.68 -15.85
C THR A 341 -11.52 12.09 -16.97
N GLY A 342 -11.05 12.16 -18.22
CA GLY A 342 -11.79 12.74 -19.34
C GLY A 342 -11.98 14.27 -19.24
N LEU A 343 -11.46 14.91 -18.20
CA LEU A 343 -11.62 16.34 -17.93
C LEU A 343 -10.64 17.19 -18.74
N SER A 344 -10.98 18.45 -18.96
CA SER A 344 -10.20 19.33 -19.83
C SER A 344 -8.90 19.79 -19.18
N SER A 345 -7.95 20.26 -20.01
CA SER A 345 -6.69 20.82 -19.48
C SER A 345 -6.94 22.13 -18.74
N GLU A 346 -7.97 22.89 -19.08
CA GLU A 346 -8.34 24.14 -18.42
C GLU A 346 -8.74 23.88 -16.95
N GLN A 347 -9.53 22.82 -16.71
CA GLN A 347 -9.88 22.39 -15.35
C GLN A 347 -8.63 22.03 -14.56
N LEU A 348 -7.72 21.23 -15.14
CA LEU A 348 -6.44 20.91 -14.50
C LEU A 348 -5.65 22.18 -14.11
N GLN A 349 -5.54 23.14 -15.03
CA GLN A 349 -4.82 24.38 -14.74
C GLN A 349 -5.50 25.21 -13.64
N ALA A 350 -6.83 25.22 -13.56
CA ALA A 350 -7.57 25.90 -12.51
C ALA A 350 -7.22 25.32 -11.12
N HIS A 351 -7.26 23.99 -10.96
CA HIS A 351 -6.90 23.33 -9.72
C HIS A 351 -5.42 23.53 -9.33
N LEU A 352 -4.49 23.54 -10.30
CA LEU A 352 -3.06 23.70 -10.01
C LEU A 352 -2.62 25.16 -9.77
N LEU A 353 -3.43 26.14 -10.17
CA LEU A 353 -3.05 27.55 -10.14
C LEU A 353 -2.69 28.06 -8.73
N PRO A 354 -3.46 27.78 -7.65
CA PRO A 354 -3.14 28.26 -6.31
C PRO A 354 -1.79 27.71 -5.80
N ALA A 355 -1.53 26.42 -6.00
CA ALA A 355 -0.25 25.79 -5.63
C ALA A 355 0.92 26.33 -6.47
N ARG A 356 0.70 26.60 -7.76
CA ARG A 356 1.72 27.22 -8.64
C ARG A 356 2.06 28.64 -8.18
N GLN A 357 1.07 29.45 -7.82
CA GLN A 357 1.29 30.81 -7.30
C GLN A 357 2.09 30.82 -5.98
N ARG A 358 1.96 29.75 -5.17
CA ARG A 358 2.77 29.54 -3.96
C ARG A 358 4.17 28.98 -4.23
N GLY A 359 4.49 28.68 -5.49
CA GLY A 359 5.78 28.11 -5.88
C GLY A 359 6.01 26.69 -5.35
N LEU A 360 4.96 25.87 -5.23
CA LEU A 360 5.02 24.50 -4.71
C LEU A 360 5.04 23.43 -5.81
N LEU A 361 4.82 23.82 -7.07
CA LEU A 361 4.85 22.93 -8.22
C LEU A 361 6.14 23.09 -9.03
N SER A 362 6.50 22.05 -9.77
CA SER A 362 7.53 22.13 -10.81
C SER A 362 7.11 23.11 -11.91
N SER A 363 8.08 23.76 -12.56
CA SER A 363 7.83 24.67 -13.69
C SER A 363 7.53 23.94 -15.00
N GLU A 364 7.75 22.63 -15.06
CA GLU A 364 7.54 21.82 -16.26
C GLU A 364 6.04 21.59 -16.51
N SER A 365 5.51 22.10 -17.63
CA SER A 365 4.08 21.98 -17.98
C SER A 365 3.68 20.62 -18.55
N SER A 366 4.64 19.82 -19.03
CA SER A 366 4.44 18.44 -19.50
C SER A 366 4.17 17.45 -18.37
N ARG A 367 4.36 17.86 -17.10
CA ARG A 367 4.18 17.01 -15.93
C ARG A 367 3.34 17.68 -14.85
N ILE A 368 2.62 16.86 -14.11
CA ILE A 368 1.90 17.23 -12.89
C ILE A 368 2.78 16.75 -11.74
N GLN A 369 3.55 17.67 -11.16
CA GLN A 369 4.64 17.35 -10.24
C GLN A 369 4.83 18.48 -9.21
N VAL A 370 4.99 18.12 -7.94
CA VAL A 370 5.47 19.04 -6.89
C VAL A 370 6.98 19.22 -6.97
N ASN A 371 7.48 20.38 -6.58
CA ASN A 371 8.93 20.54 -6.37
C ASN A 371 9.33 20.05 -4.96
N ASP A 372 10.61 20.09 -4.62
CA ASP A 372 11.12 19.62 -3.31
C ASP A 372 10.38 20.26 -2.13
N LYS A 373 10.06 21.55 -2.22
CA LYS A 373 9.27 22.25 -1.20
C LYS A 373 7.82 21.75 -1.18
N GLY A 374 7.17 21.62 -2.33
CA GLY A 374 5.81 21.10 -2.41
C GLY A 374 5.67 19.67 -1.88
N LEU A 375 6.71 18.85 -2.02
CA LEU A 375 6.74 17.49 -1.50
C LEU A 375 6.75 17.45 0.04
N LEU A 376 7.43 18.41 0.69
CA LEU A 376 7.39 18.56 2.16
C LEU A 376 6.02 19.02 2.66
N PHE A 377 5.27 19.77 1.85
CA PHE A 377 3.97 20.35 2.19
C PHE A 377 2.83 19.78 1.33
N LEU A 378 2.88 18.48 1.01
CA LEU A 378 1.94 17.89 0.05
C LEU A 378 0.47 18.04 0.47
N ASN A 379 0.17 17.92 1.76
CA ASN A 379 -1.20 18.13 2.26
C ASN A 379 -1.70 19.56 2.00
N ASP A 380 -0.83 20.57 2.18
CA ASP A 380 -1.16 21.96 1.87
C ASP A 380 -1.34 22.17 0.37
N VAL A 381 -0.51 21.52 -0.46
CA VAL A 381 -0.68 21.54 -1.92
C VAL A 381 -2.05 20.98 -2.31
N LEU A 382 -2.45 19.85 -1.73
CA LEU A 382 -3.74 19.23 -2.03
C LEU A 382 -4.92 20.10 -1.56
N ALA A 383 -4.83 20.70 -0.37
CA ALA A 383 -5.84 21.63 0.13
C ALA A 383 -5.98 22.87 -0.78
N LEU A 384 -4.86 23.37 -1.34
CA LEU A 384 -4.88 24.47 -2.31
C LEU A 384 -5.55 24.06 -3.64
N CYS A 385 -5.43 22.81 -4.05
CA CYS A 385 -6.01 22.29 -5.29
C CYS A 385 -7.50 21.97 -5.17
N ASP A 386 -8.03 21.77 -3.97
CA ASP A 386 -9.44 21.44 -3.70
C ASP A 386 -10.39 22.65 -3.82
N ILE A 387 -9.87 23.87 -3.65
CA ILE A 387 -10.68 25.10 -3.53
C ILE A 387 -11.10 25.68 -4.91
N ALA A 388 -10.80 24.99 -6.02
CA ALA A 388 -10.91 25.53 -7.38
C ALA A 388 -12.19 25.13 -8.13
#